data_AF-A0A7S0VQ90-F1
#
_entry.id   AF-A0A7S0VQ90-F1
#
_cell.length_a   1.000
_cell.length_b   1.000
_cell.length_c   1.000
_cell.angle_alpha   90.00
_cell.angle_beta   90.00
_cell.angle_gamma   90.00
#
_symmetry.space_group_name_H-M   'P 1'
#
loop_
_entity.id
_entity.type
_entity.pdbx_description
1 polymer ?
#
loop_
_entity_poly.entity_id
_entity_poly.type
_entity_poly.pdbx_seq_one_letter_code
_entity_poly.pdbx_strand_id
1 'polypeptide(L)'
;MEAEDRAYRFLDRHVAPVLTTVTQTALGVSYIQIHFNQVVMPLVSFSEADRKVCRTSILSLIQWTTEAIEKSLNGVANGFIIQCEKALMHEQKRSDFRPRFVHVGTGVGSNGSNTTTNNNNSVGNSNNNSNKGNKNVNAKNTVNNNSNSNNVTTDATAAAAAAANAEALAALSEAEAKFLEKNTQACIIVVEMLRAMGHKAKQITSESNRASFLVDIGTTMCATLTNHMQQFTFSQLGAMRWKGDLSAYTAALRGWGLSQLQGPVERLSDISGLLLVAPEQLPSLINSTLRMAPREAMKFVKLREDFSTTKIDGKSLQEILNIDSGFDSFMSMGIPDTGVTQGNGGRRR
;
A
#
# COMPACT_ATOMS: atom_id res chain seq x y z
N MET A 1 -15.46 19.84 6.09
CA MET A 1 -15.64 21.12 5.36
C MET A 1 -14.36 21.60 4.67
N GLU A 2 -13.37 22.24 5.31
CA GLU A 2 -12.23 22.82 4.55
C GLU A 2 -11.38 21.75 3.79
N ALA A 3 -11.09 20.60 4.41
CA ALA A 3 -10.35 19.52 3.74
C ALA A 3 -11.11 18.94 2.53
N GLU A 4 -12.42 18.76 2.68
CA GLU A 4 -13.36 18.24 1.68
C GLU A 4 -13.52 19.18 0.48
N ASP A 5 -13.76 20.47 0.72
CA ASP A 5 -13.84 21.49 -0.33
C ASP A 5 -12.52 21.62 -1.11
N ARG A 6 -11.37 21.58 -0.42
CA ARG A 6 -10.05 21.53 -1.07
C ARG A 6 -9.87 20.27 -1.92
N ALA A 7 -10.35 19.11 -1.45
CA ALA A 7 -10.32 17.86 -2.22
C ALA A 7 -11.19 17.93 -3.48
N TYR A 8 -12.45 18.37 -3.38
CA TYR A 8 -13.33 18.51 -4.55
C TYR A 8 -12.78 19.51 -5.57
N ARG A 9 -12.28 20.68 -5.15
CA ARG A 9 -11.64 21.67 -6.05
C ARG A 9 -10.43 21.09 -6.80
N PHE A 10 -9.60 20.28 -6.16
CA PHE A 10 -8.49 19.59 -6.82
C PHE A 10 -9.01 18.62 -7.89
N LEU A 11 -10.01 17.80 -7.56
CA LEU A 11 -10.58 16.82 -8.48
C LEU A 11 -11.29 17.47 -9.66
N ASP A 12 -12.10 18.51 -9.44
CA ASP A 12 -12.80 19.22 -10.51
C ASP A 12 -11.84 19.93 -11.47
N ARG A 13 -10.70 20.42 -10.97
CA ARG A 13 -9.68 21.07 -11.80
C ARG A 13 -8.78 20.10 -12.57
N HIS A 14 -8.43 18.95 -11.99
CA HIS A 14 -7.36 18.09 -12.53
C HIS A 14 -7.81 16.68 -12.94
N VAL A 15 -8.86 16.15 -12.33
CA VAL A 15 -9.31 14.76 -12.53
C VAL A 15 -10.54 14.71 -13.44
N ALA A 16 -11.57 15.49 -13.12
CA ALA A 16 -12.86 15.48 -13.82
C ALA A 16 -12.75 15.74 -15.35
N PRO A 17 -11.95 16.69 -15.85
CA PRO A 17 -11.84 16.93 -17.29
C PRO A 17 -11.26 15.74 -18.05
N VAL A 18 -10.26 15.06 -17.45
CA VAL A 18 -9.64 13.88 -18.06
C VAL A 18 -10.56 12.68 -18.01
N LEU A 19 -11.25 12.42 -16.88
CA LEU A 19 -12.24 11.34 -16.79
C LEU A 19 -13.41 11.54 -17.78
N THR A 20 -13.83 12.78 -17.98
CA THR A 20 -14.87 13.14 -18.97
C THR A 20 -14.36 12.88 -20.39
N THR A 21 -13.13 13.30 -20.69
CA THR A 21 -12.48 13.08 -21.99
C THR A 21 -12.34 11.58 -22.28
N VAL A 22 -11.81 10.80 -21.33
CA VAL A 22 -11.69 9.33 -21.44
C VAL A 22 -13.05 8.68 -21.69
N THR A 23 -14.10 9.12 -20.99
CA THR A 23 -15.45 8.55 -21.16
C THR A 23 -16.04 8.89 -22.54
N GLN A 24 -15.87 10.13 -23.00
CA GLN A 24 -16.27 10.55 -24.36
C GLN A 24 -15.50 9.78 -25.44
N THR A 25 -14.18 9.62 -25.29
CA THR A 25 -13.35 8.85 -26.23
C THR A 25 -13.74 7.38 -26.26
N ALA A 26 -14.02 6.76 -25.10
CA ALA A 26 -14.47 5.37 -25.03
C ALA A 26 -15.83 5.16 -25.73
N LEU A 27 -16.78 6.10 -25.58
CA LEU A 27 -18.04 6.09 -26.34
C LEU A 27 -17.78 6.25 -27.85
N GLY A 28 -16.88 7.15 -28.23
CA GLY A 28 -16.45 7.32 -29.63
C GLY A 28 -15.90 6.03 -30.25
N VAL A 29 -15.03 5.31 -29.53
CA VAL A 29 -14.51 3.99 -29.98
C VAL A 29 -15.65 2.99 -30.20
N SER A 30 -16.61 2.90 -29.28
CA SER A 30 -17.78 2.02 -29.43
C SER A 30 -18.63 2.40 -30.66
N TYR A 31 -18.90 3.69 -30.89
CA TYR A 31 -19.64 4.12 -32.08
C TYR A 31 -18.90 3.81 -33.38
N ILE A 32 -17.57 4.02 -33.43
CA ILE A 32 -16.75 3.69 -34.61
C ILE A 32 -16.78 2.17 -34.85
N GLN A 33 -16.68 1.34 -33.81
CA GLN A 33 -16.79 -0.12 -33.93
C GLN A 33 -18.15 -0.56 -34.48
N ILE A 34 -19.25 0.02 -34.00
CA ILE A 34 -20.61 -0.28 -34.47
C ILE A 34 -20.76 0.13 -35.94
N HIS A 35 -20.39 1.37 -36.30
CA HIS A 35 -20.46 1.88 -37.66
C HIS A 35 -19.57 1.07 -38.63
N PHE A 36 -18.35 0.70 -38.21
CA PHE A 36 -17.46 -0.13 -39.00
C PHE A 36 -18.11 -1.48 -39.33
N ASN A 37 -18.69 -2.17 -38.34
CA ASN A 37 -19.30 -3.48 -38.54
C ASN A 37 -20.63 -3.42 -39.32
N GLN A 38 -21.45 -2.39 -39.12
CA GLN A 38 -22.79 -2.29 -39.72
C GLN A 38 -22.79 -1.62 -41.11
N VAL A 39 -21.91 -0.64 -41.35
CA VAL A 39 -21.92 0.19 -42.56
C VAL A 39 -20.71 -0.10 -43.45
N VAL A 40 -19.49 -0.10 -42.88
CA VAL A 40 -18.26 -0.23 -43.67
C VAL A 40 -18.06 -1.67 -44.14
N MET A 41 -18.10 -2.64 -43.23
CA MET A 41 -17.80 -4.05 -43.54
C MET A 41 -18.68 -4.67 -44.64
N PRO A 42 -20.00 -4.40 -44.75
CA PRO A 42 -20.81 -4.89 -45.86
C PRO A 42 -20.45 -4.28 -47.22
N LEU A 43 -19.91 -3.06 -47.25
CA LEU A 43 -19.52 -2.37 -48.49
C LEU A 43 -18.15 -2.83 -49.03
N VAL A 44 -17.27 -3.36 -48.16
CA VAL A 44 -15.97 -3.97 -48.54
C VAL A 44 -16.18 -5.44 -48.98
N SER A 45 -17.25 -5.72 -49.72
CA SER A 45 -17.71 -7.09 -50.01
C SER A 45 -16.88 -7.82 -51.09
N PHE A 46 -16.14 -7.11 -51.92
CA PHE A 46 -15.58 -7.66 -53.17
C PHE A 46 -14.17 -8.27 -53.08
N SER A 47 -13.39 -7.99 -52.03
CA SER A 47 -12.02 -8.49 -51.86
C SER A 47 -11.75 -8.92 -50.41
N GLU A 48 -11.22 -10.13 -50.24
CA GLU A 48 -10.83 -10.62 -48.90
C GLU A 48 -9.59 -9.89 -48.37
N ALA A 49 -8.66 -9.51 -49.24
CA ALA A 49 -7.49 -8.72 -48.88
C ALA A 49 -7.93 -7.36 -48.30
N ASP A 50 -8.88 -6.69 -48.93
CA ASP A 50 -9.37 -5.38 -48.51
C ASP A 50 -10.09 -5.48 -47.16
N ARG A 51 -10.94 -6.51 -46.98
CA ARG A 51 -11.56 -6.80 -45.67
C ARG A 51 -10.52 -7.00 -44.56
N LYS A 52 -9.42 -7.70 -44.87
CA LYS A 52 -8.33 -7.93 -43.91
C LYS A 52 -7.61 -6.62 -43.57
N VAL A 53 -7.27 -5.81 -44.57
CA VAL A 53 -6.64 -4.49 -44.38
C VAL A 53 -7.55 -3.59 -43.54
N CYS A 54 -8.82 -3.40 -43.92
CA CYS A 54 -9.78 -2.59 -43.17
C CYS A 54 -9.92 -3.03 -41.71
N ARG A 55 -10.02 -4.34 -41.45
CA ARG A 55 -10.06 -4.91 -40.09
C ARG A 55 -8.77 -4.63 -39.30
N THR A 56 -7.61 -4.79 -39.92
CA THR A 56 -6.33 -4.47 -39.26
C THR A 56 -6.23 -2.99 -38.94
N SER A 57 -6.58 -2.10 -39.87
CA SER A 57 -6.56 -0.64 -39.65
C SER A 57 -7.46 -0.18 -38.50
N ILE A 58 -8.69 -0.70 -38.41
CA ILE A 58 -9.57 -0.32 -37.29
C ILE A 58 -9.09 -0.88 -35.95
N LEU A 59 -8.55 -2.10 -35.92
CA LEU A 59 -7.97 -2.69 -34.69
C LEU A 59 -6.76 -1.88 -34.21
N SER A 60 -5.89 -1.43 -35.11
CA SER A 60 -4.77 -0.54 -34.77
C SER A 60 -5.24 0.82 -34.21
N LEU A 61 -6.30 1.40 -34.78
CA LEU A 61 -6.89 2.65 -34.26
C LEU A 61 -7.48 2.47 -32.86
N ILE A 62 -8.22 1.37 -32.65
CA ILE A 62 -8.78 1.02 -31.33
C ILE A 62 -7.65 0.85 -30.32
N GLN A 63 -6.62 0.06 -30.64
CA GLN A 63 -5.48 -0.18 -29.76
C GLN A 63 -4.78 1.13 -29.37
N TRP A 64 -4.42 1.96 -30.35
CA TRP A 64 -3.79 3.26 -30.09
C TRP A 64 -4.64 4.16 -29.19
N THR A 65 -5.96 4.14 -29.39
CA THR A 65 -6.89 4.93 -28.56
C THR A 65 -6.97 4.40 -27.13
N THR A 66 -6.97 3.08 -26.95
CA THR A 66 -6.92 2.43 -25.63
C THR A 66 -5.61 2.76 -24.89
N GLU A 67 -4.47 2.67 -25.57
CA GLU A 67 -3.15 3.05 -25.00
C GLU A 67 -3.10 4.54 -24.59
N ALA A 68 -3.71 5.43 -25.38
CA ALA A 68 -3.83 6.85 -25.05
C ALA A 68 -4.76 7.10 -23.84
N ILE A 69 -5.88 6.39 -23.74
CA ILE A 69 -6.78 6.41 -22.58
C ILE A 69 -6.05 5.92 -21.32
N GLU A 70 -5.40 4.76 -21.39
CA GLU A 70 -4.68 4.15 -20.26
C GLU A 70 -3.57 5.08 -19.75
N LYS A 71 -2.76 5.64 -20.65
CA LYS A 71 -1.74 6.64 -20.32
C LYS A 71 -2.33 7.88 -19.64
N SER A 72 -3.51 8.32 -20.06
CA SER A 72 -4.20 9.49 -19.47
C SER A 72 -4.74 9.18 -18.07
N LEU A 73 -5.36 8.02 -17.88
CA LEU A 73 -5.83 7.53 -16.57
C LEU A 73 -4.65 7.36 -15.60
N ASN A 74 -3.57 6.72 -16.04
CA ASN A 74 -2.35 6.54 -15.24
C ASN A 74 -1.71 7.88 -14.85
N GLY A 75 -1.68 8.86 -15.76
CA GLY A 75 -1.21 10.21 -15.44
C GLY A 75 -2.03 10.90 -14.33
N VAL A 76 -3.35 10.74 -14.37
CA VAL A 76 -4.27 11.29 -13.36
C VAL A 76 -4.20 10.55 -12.02
N ALA A 77 -4.16 9.22 -12.05
CA ALA A 77 -3.98 8.38 -10.86
C ALA A 77 -2.67 8.74 -10.13
N ASN A 78 -1.56 8.83 -10.86
CA ASN A 78 -0.27 9.25 -10.31
C ASN A 78 -0.33 10.68 -9.75
N GLY A 79 -0.96 11.62 -10.46
CA GLY A 79 -1.14 12.99 -9.98
C GLY A 79 -1.95 13.07 -8.67
N PHE A 80 -2.99 12.25 -8.53
CA PHE A 80 -3.77 12.13 -7.31
C PHE A 80 -2.96 11.51 -6.16
N ILE A 81 -2.25 10.40 -6.39
CA ILE A 81 -1.40 9.75 -5.38
C ILE A 81 -0.29 10.70 -4.90
N ILE A 82 0.36 11.44 -5.79
CA ILE A 82 1.37 12.45 -5.43
C ILE A 82 0.76 13.55 -4.55
N GLN A 83 -0.51 13.92 -4.77
CA GLN A 83 -1.18 14.92 -3.94
C GLN A 83 -1.54 14.36 -2.55
N CYS A 84 -1.96 13.10 -2.46
CA CYS A 84 -2.13 12.40 -1.17
C CYS A 84 -0.79 12.28 -0.42
N GLU A 85 0.29 11.90 -1.10
CA GLU A 85 1.63 11.81 -0.51
C GLU A 85 2.12 13.18 -0.02
N LYS A 86 1.88 14.26 -0.77
CA LYS A 86 2.16 15.62 -0.29
C LYS A 86 1.40 15.95 0.99
N ALA A 87 0.11 15.63 1.07
CA ALA A 87 -0.67 15.84 2.29
C ALA A 87 -0.08 15.06 3.48
N LEU A 88 0.26 13.77 3.29
CA LEU A 88 0.97 12.96 4.28
C LEU A 88 2.29 13.62 4.72
N MET A 89 3.13 14.05 3.79
CA MET A 89 4.47 14.58 4.10
C MET A 89 4.47 15.98 4.76
N HIS A 90 3.44 16.81 4.54
CA HIS A 90 3.39 18.17 5.11
C HIS A 90 2.62 18.23 6.43
N GLU A 91 1.59 17.39 6.60
CA GLU A 91 0.68 17.46 7.73
C GLU A 91 1.04 16.44 8.84
N GLN A 92 1.70 15.33 8.49
CA GLN A 92 2.06 14.29 9.45
C GLN A 92 3.36 14.60 10.19
N LYS A 93 3.32 14.66 11.52
CA LYS A 93 4.45 15.04 12.36
C LYS A 93 4.98 13.86 13.16
N ARG A 94 6.27 13.88 13.49
CA ARG A 94 6.89 12.86 14.36
C ARG A 94 6.23 12.82 15.76
N SER A 95 5.68 13.93 16.23
CA SER A 95 4.90 14.02 17.49
C SER A 95 3.64 13.16 17.48
N ASP A 96 3.08 12.87 16.31
CA ASP A 96 1.81 12.15 16.18
C ASP A 96 1.99 10.65 16.42
N PHE A 97 3.23 10.17 16.35
CA PHE A 97 3.62 8.78 16.60
C PHE A 97 4.61 8.61 17.78
N ARG A 98 5.21 9.71 18.26
CA ARG A 98 5.97 9.76 19.53
C ARG A 98 5.53 10.97 20.36
N PRO A 99 4.29 10.96 20.88
CA PRO A 99 3.80 12.01 21.76
C PRO A 99 4.65 12.06 23.04
N ARG A 100 4.93 13.28 23.52
CA ARG A 100 5.62 13.52 24.78
C ARG A 100 4.66 14.14 25.77
N PHE A 101 4.08 13.32 26.65
CA PHE A 101 3.31 13.83 27.77
C PHE A 101 4.27 14.33 28.84
N VAL A 102 4.30 15.65 29.05
CA VAL A 102 4.85 16.20 30.28
C VAL A 102 3.89 15.78 31.38
N HIS A 103 4.24 14.75 32.15
CA HIS A 103 3.56 14.46 33.40
C HIS A 103 3.68 15.70 34.29
N VAL A 104 2.58 16.41 34.47
CA VAL A 104 2.48 17.53 35.42
C VAL A 104 2.43 16.91 36.81
N GLY A 105 3.60 16.51 37.30
CA GLY A 105 3.78 16.03 38.66
C GLY A 105 3.32 17.11 39.62
N THR A 106 2.38 16.76 40.49
CA THR A 106 2.02 17.57 41.65
C THR A 106 3.28 17.88 42.44
N GLY A 107 3.64 19.16 42.50
CA GLY A 107 4.96 19.57 42.97
C GLY A 107 5.19 19.25 44.45
N VAL A 108 5.99 18.22 44.72
CA VAL A 108 6.84 18.19 45.92
C VAL A 108 8.20 18.73 45.50
N GLY A 109 8.56 19.89 46.03
CA GLY A 109 9.75 20.61 45.60
C GLY A 109 11.04 19.84 45.88
N SER A 110 11.82 19.60 44.84
CA SER A 110 13.22 19.20 44.94
C SER A 110 14.05 20.19 44.11
N ASN A 111 14.95 20.91 44.78
CA ASN A 111 15.77 21.94 44.17
C ASN A 111 16.89 21.35 43.29
N GLY A 112 17.12 21.99 42.14
CA GLY A 112 18.46 22.06 41.55
C GLY A 112 18.79 21.03 40.47
N SER A 113 18.73 21.47 39.22
CA SER A 113 19.96 21.64 38.41
C SER A 113 19.64 22.28 37.06
N ASN A 114 20.22 23.45 36.80
CA ASN A 114 20.18 24.06 35.48
C ASN A 114 20.98 23.20 34.50
N THR A 115 20.35 22.62 33.50
CA THR A 115 21.03 22.16 32.28
C THR A 115 20.60 23.01 31.10
N THR A 116 21.55 23.83 30.66
CA THR A 116 21.49 24.78 29.54
C THR A 116 20.84 24.22 28.29
N THR A 117 19.69 24.78 27.90
CA THR A 117 19.05 24.51 26.60
C THR A 117 19.86 25.18 25.49
N ASN A 118 20.82 24.46 24.91
CA ASN A 118 21.64 25.01 23.83
C ASN A 118 20.95 24.85 22.47
N ASN A 119 20.39 25.94 21.94
CA ASN A 119 19.83 26.00 20.60
C ASN A 119 20.95 25.88 19.55
N ASN A 120 21.04 24.74 18.87
CA ASN A 120 21.84 24.61 17.66
C ASN A 120 20.94 24.32 16.44
N ASN A 121 20.66 25.38 15.67
CA ASN A 121 20.35 25.25 14.26
C ASN A 121 21.54 24.58 13.55
N SER A 122 21.40 23.35 13.06
CA SER A 122 22.40 22.75 12.18
C SER A 122 22.08 23.09 10.73
N VAL A 123 22.96 23.88 10.12
CA VAL A 123 23.04 24.10 8.67
C VAL A 123 23.66 22.87 8.00
N GLY A 124 23.28 22.60 6.74
CA GLY A 124 23.87 21.56 5.89
C GLY A 124 23.15 20.19 5.99
N ASN A 125 23.03 19.41 4.91
CA ASN A 125 23.73 19.50 3.63
C ASN A 125 22.84 19.05 2.46
N SER A 126 22.76 19.85 1.38
CA SER A 126 22.07 19.48 0.14
C SER A 126 22.98 18.66 -0.75
N ASN A 127 22.84 17.34 -0.74
CA ASN A 127 23.42 16.49 -1.79
C ASN A 127 22.35 16.13 -2.83
N ASN A 128 22.23 16.97 -3.86
CA ASN A 128 21.66 16.55 -5.13
C ASN A 128 22.55 15.45 -5.72
N ASN A 129 22.03 14.24 -5.90
CA ASN A 129 22.65 13.29 -6.81
C ASN A 129 21.61 12.74 -7.79
N SER A 130 21.61 13.34 -8.98
CA SER A 130 20.81 12.91 -10.12
C SER A 130 21.32 11.58 -10.66
N ASN A 131 20.49 10.54 -10.62
CA ASN A 131 20.78 9.28 -11.31
C ASN A 131 19.78 9.03 -12.46
N LYS A 132 20.20 9.32 -13.69
CA LYS A 132 19.52 8.87 -14.92
C LYS A 132 19.88 7.39 -15.14
N GLY A 133 18.90 6.49 -15.02
CA GLY A 133 19.17 5.04 -15.03
C GLY A 133 18.02 4.18 -15.53
N ASN A 134 17.68 4.34 -16.81
CA ASN A 134 16.83 3.47 -17.62
C ASN A 134 16.90 1.96 -17.24
N LYS A 135 15.73 1.32 -16.99
CA LYS A 135 15.50 -0.09 -17.39
C LYS A 135 14.02 -0.49 -17.43
N ASN A 136 13.57 -0.67 -18.66
CA ASN A 136 12.43 -1.47 -19.09
C ASN A 136 12.37 -2.84 -18.39
N VAL A 137 11.25 -3.19 -17.73
CA VAL A 137 10.91 -4.57 -17.36
C VAL A 137 9.46 -4.83 -17.76
N ASN A 138 9.32 -5.44 -18.94
CA ASN A 138 8.07 -6.03 -19.41
C ASN A 138 7.92 -7.41 -18.74
N ALA A 139 6.93 -7.57 -17.85
CA ALA A 139 6.66 -8.84 -17.18
C ALA A 139 5.16 -9.17 -17.24
N LYS A 140 4.79 -10.03 -18.19
CA LYS A 140 3.49 -10.71 -18.20
C LYS A 140 3.31 -11.44 -16.87
N ASN A 141 2.30 -11.09 -16.09
CA ASN A 141 1.93 -11.90 -14.93
C ASN A 141 0.75 -12.79 -15.32
N THR A 142 1.04 -14.08 -15.53
CA THR A 142 0.06 -15.10 -15.89
C THR A 142 -0.88 -15.33 -14.71
N VAL A 143 -2.18 -15.18 -14.95
CA VAL A 143 -3.23 -15.60 -14.01
C VAL A 143 -3.05 -17.08 -13.70
N ASN A 144 -2.85 -17.42 -12.43
CA ASN A 144 -2.98 -18.80 -11.97
C ASN A 144 -3.98 -18.84 -10.80
N ASN A 145 -5.24 -19.06 -11.14
CA ASN A 145 -6.29 -19.32 -10.16
C ASN A 145 -6.01 -20.67 -9.50
N ASN A 146 -5.80 -20.68 -8.18
CA ASN A 146 -6.01 -21.89 -7.42
C ASN A 146 -6.75 -21.57 -6.12
N SER A 147 -8.07 -21.62 -6.20
CA SER A 147 -8.95 -21.53 -5.04
C SER A 147 -8.71 -22.77 -4.17
N ASN A 148 -8.27 -22.58 -2.92
CA ASN A 148 -8.47 -23.62 -1.92
C ASN A 148 -8.96 -23.03 -0.61
N SER A 149 -10.05 -23.61 -0.11
CA SER A 149 -10.77 -23.17 1.08
C SER A 149 -9.98 -23.55 2.34
N ASN A 150 -9.89 -22.64 3.31
CA ASN A 150 -9.63 -22.94 4.73
C ASN A 150 -9.83 -21.65 5.56
N ASN A 151 -11.08 -21.40 5.98
CA ASN A 151 -11.48 -20.17 6.67
C ASN A 151 -12.08 -20.49 8.05
N VAL A 152 -11.24 -20.86 9.04
CA VAL A 152 -11.68 -21.28 10.39
C VAL A 152 -10.77 -20.80 11.55
N THR A 153 -9.56 -20.29 11.32
CA THR A 153 -8.56 -20.07 12.41
C THR A 153 -8.13 -18.62 12.66
N THR A 154 -8.75 -17.62 12.03
CA THR A 154 -8.38 -16.20 12.15
C THR A 154 -8.82 -15.51 13.44
N ASP A 155 -9.89 -16.01 14.09
CA ASP A 155 -10.56 -15.25 15.16
C ASP A 155 -9.81 -15.27 16.49
N ALA A 156 -9.11 -16.35 16.82
CA ALA A 156 -8.45 -16.52 18.13
C ALA A 156 -7.25 -15.57 18.34
N THR A 157 -6.43 -15.34 17.30
CA THR A 157 -5.26 -14.46 17.40
C THR A 157 -5.64 -12.98 17.28
N ALA A 158 -6.65 -12.67 16.46
CA ALA A 158 -7.26 -11.34 16.42
C ALA A 158 -7.89 -10.97 17.78
N ALA A 159 -8.57 -11.92 18.44
CA ALA A 159 -9.11 -11.73 19.79
C ALA A 159 -8.02 -11.48 20.85
N ALA A 160 -6.90 -12.19 20.81
CA ALA A 160 -5.78 -11.96 21.73
C ALA A 160 -5.15 -10.56 21.55
N ALA A 161 -4.94 -10.13 20.30
CA ALA A 161 -4.47 -8.78 20.01
C ALA A 161 -5.52 -7.71 20.38
N ALA A 162 -6.82 -7.99 20.25
CA ALA A 162 -7.88 -7.08 20.68
C ALA A 162 -7.96 -6.96 22.22
N ALA A 163 -7.82 -8.07 22.95
CA ALA A 163 -7.83 -8.09 24.41
C ALA A 163 -6.66 -7.30 25.00
N ALA A 164 -5.44 -7.50 24.50
CA ALA A 164 -4.27 -6.72 24.93
C ALA A 164 -4.41 -5.21 24.63
N ASN A 165 -5.04 -4.84 23.50
CA ASN A 165 -5.37 -3.45 23.21
C ASN A 165 -6.45 -2.89 24.16
N ALA A 166 -7.44 -3.69 24.56
CA ALA A 166 -8.52 -3.26 25.45
C ALA A 166 -8.05 -3.03 26.89
N GLU A 167 -7.19 -3.90 27.42
CA GLU A 167 -6.57 -3.74 28.74
C GLU A 167 -5.62 -2.53 28.77
N ALA A 168 -4.81 -2.34 27.72
CA ALA A 168 -3.99 -1.14 27.57
C ALA A 168 -4.82 0.15 27.50
N LEU A 169 -5.98 0.12 26.82
CA LEU A 169 -6.88 1.29 26.71
C LEU A 169 -7.49 1.70 28.06
N ALA A 170 -7.77 0.72 28.93
CA ALA A 170 -8.34 0.95 30.26
C ALA A 170 -7.34 1.56 31.26
N ALA A 171 -6.04 1.46 30.98
CA ALA A 171 -4.96 2.01 31.82
C ALA A 171 -4.47 3.41 31.36
N LEU A 172 -5.04 3.98 30.29
CA LEU A 172 -4.61 5.28 29.76
C LEU A 172 -5.05 6.45 30.65
N SER A 173 -4.18 7.46 30.75
CA SER A 173 -4.56 8.75 31.32
C SER A 173 -5.55 9.51 30.41
N GLU A 174 -6.31 10.44 30.97
CA GLU A 174 -7.26 11.28 30.22
C GLU A 174 -6.59 12.00 29.03
N ALA A 175 -5.33 12.43 29.20
CA ALA A 175 -4.55 13.07 28.16
C ALA A 175 -4.23 12.14 26.98
N GLU A 176 -3.98 10.86 27.24
CA GLU A 176 -3.69 9.84 26.22
C GLU A 176 -4.96 9.38 25.51
N ALA A 177 -6.08 9.23 26.23
CA ALA A 177 -7.38 8.96 25.64
C ALA A 177 -7.81 10.10 24.68
N LYS A 178 -7.68 11.36 25.13
CA LYS A 178 -7.93 12.56 24.32
C LYS A 178 -6.99 12.68 23.12
N PHE A 179 -5.74 12.22 23.26
CA PHE A 179 -4.81 12.14 22.14
C PHE A 179 -5.31 11.14 21.09
N LEU A 180 -5.80 9.96 21.47
CA LEU A 180 -6.29 8.93 20.55
C LEU A 180 -7.62 9.27 19.84
N GLU A 181 -8.46 10.13 20.43
CA GLU A 181 -9.85 10.40 20.00
C GLU A 181 -10.05 10.80 18.50
N LYS A 182 -9.14 11.55 17.86
CA LYS A 182 -9.49 12.39 16.67
C LYS A 182 -8.85 12.12 15.31
N ASN A 183 -8.01 11.08 15.17
CA ASN A 183 -7.14 10.84 14.01
C ASN A 183 -6.21 12.03 13.63
N THR A 184 -5.24 11.80 12.75
CA THR A 184 -4.24 12.82 12.38
C THR A 184 -4.76 13.79 11.31
N GLN A 185 -4.19 15.00 11.26
CA GLN A 185 -4.61 16.00 10.28
C GLN A 185 -4.35 15.54 8.84
N ALA A 186 -3.24 14.83 8.61
CA ALA A 186 -2.95 14.19 7.33
C ALA A 186 -4.01 13.13 6.98
N CYS A 187 -4.41 12.30 7.96
CA CYS A 187 -5.47 11.31 7.78
C CYS A 187 -6.78 11.93 7.34
N ILE A 188 -7.24 12.99 8.03
CA ILE A 188 -8.48 13.70 7.68
C ILE A 188 -8.42 14.19 6.22
N ILE A 189 -7.32 14.82 5.80
CA ILE A 189 -7.18 15.35 4.43
C ILE A 189 -7.19 14.23 3.38
N VAL A 190 -6.40 13.17 3.58
CA VAL A 190 -6.28 12.06 2.63
C VAL A 190 -7.56 11.22 2.57
N VAL A 191 -8.27 11.03 3.68
CA VAL A 191 -9.58 10.36 3.71
C VAL A 191 -10.62 11.14 2.89
N GLU A 192 -10.68 12.46 3.03
CA GLU A 192 -11.58 13.28 2.22
C GLU A 192 -11.21 13.26 0.73
N MET A 193 -9.91 13.26 0.40
CA MET A 193 -9.46 13.05 -0.99
C MET A 193 -9.89 11.70 -1.58
N LEU A 194 -9.78 10.60 -0.82
CA LEU A 194 -10.19 9.26 -1.25
C LEU A 194 -11.72 9.16 -1.42
N ARG A 195 -12.50 9.74 -0.50
CA ARG A 195 -13.96 9.82 -0.60
C ARG A 195 -14.37 10.59 -1.85
N ALA A 196 -13.87 11.81 -2.00
CA ALA A 196 -14.20 12.68 -3.12
C ALA A 196 -13.79 12.06 -4.48
N MET A 197 -12.66 11.35 -4.56
CA MET A 197 -12.24 10.59 -5.75
C MET A 197 -13.25 9.50 -6.11
N GLY A 198 -13.67 8.68 -5.14
CA GLY A 198 -14.69 7.65 -5.34
C GLY A 198 -16.02 8.21 -5.83
N HIS A 199 -16.48 9.31 -5.24
CA HIS A 199 -17.69 10.03 -5.69
C HIS A 199 -17.55 10.58 -7.11
N LYS A 200 -16.43 11.25 -7.42
CA LYS A 200 -16.19 11.86 -8.74
C LYS A 200 -16.06 10.82 -9.86
N ALA A 201 -15.36 9.72 -9.60
CA ALA A 201 -15.28 8.58 -10.52
C ALA A 201 -16.68 7.98 -10.76
N LYS A 202 -17.47 7.73 -9.71
CA LYS A 202 -18.85 7.21 -9.83
C LYS A 202 -19.78 8.11 -10.64
N GLN A 203 -19.59 9.43 -10.63
CA GLN A 203 -20.37 10.39 -11.40
C GLN A 203 -20.02 10.44 -12.89
N ILE A 204 -18.75 10.22 -13.25
CA ILE A 204 -18.23 10.51 -14.60
C ILE A 204 -17.99 9.24 -15.42
N THR A 205 -17.47 8.17 -14.83
CA THR A 205 -16.99 7.00 -15.59
C THR A 205 -17.97 5.82 -15.59
N SER A 206 -17.98 5.09 -16.71
CA SER A 206 -18.69 3.83 -16.84
C SER A 206 -18.17 2.78 -15.84
N GLU A 207 -19.01 1.83 -15.47
CA GLU A 207 -18.72 0.88 -14.38
C GLU A 207 -17.43 0.07 -14.57
N SER A 208 -17.20 -0.46 -15.78
CA SER A 208 -15.98 -1.21 -16.10
C SER A 208 -14.72 -0.34 -15.92
N ASN A 209 -14.69 0.84 -16.56
CA ASN A 209 -13.54 1.75 -16.49
C ASN A 209 -13.32 2.30 -15.08
N ARG A 210 -14.40 2.52 -14.32
CA ARG A 210 -14.38 2.94 -12.91
C ARG A 210 -13.70 1.91 -12.02
N ALA A 211 -14.03 0.63 -12.19
CA ALA A 211 -13.50 -0.44 -11.36
C ALA A 211 -11.97 -0.52 -11.48
N SER A 212 -11.42 -0.66 -12.69
CA SER A 212 -9.97 -0.73 -12.91
C SER A 212 -9.25 0.51 -12.37
N PHE A 213 -9.71 1.71 -12.73
CA PHE A 213 -9.09 2.98 -12.31
C PHE A 213 -9.05 3.15 -10.79
N LEU A 214 -10.12 2.79 -10.07
CA LEU A 214 -10.14 2.86 -8.61
C LEU A 214 -9.36 1.73 -7.94
N VAL A 215 -9.30 0.52 -8.53
CA VAL A 215 -8.45 -0.56 -8.02
C VAL A 215 -6.97 -0.16 -8.09
N ASP A 216 -6.53 0.45 -9.19
CA ASP A 216 -5.14 0.90 -9.35
C ASP A 216 -4.78 2.00 -8.34
N ILE A 217 -5.64 3.01 -8.17
CA ILE A 217 -5.47 4.07 -7.15
C ILE A 217 -5.45 3.46 -5.75
N GLY A 218 -6.40 2.60 -5.40
CA GLY A 218 -6.50 2.03 -4.05
C GLY A 218 -5.30 1.13 -3.69
N THR A 219 -4.84 0.32 -4.65
CA THR A 219 -3.67 -0.55 -4.49
C THR A 219 -2.40 0.29 -4.33
N THR A 220 -2.23 1.32 -5.18
CA THR A 220 -1.09 2.25 -5.07
C THR A 220 -1.12 3.02 -3.75
N MET A 221 -2.30 3.47 -3.30
CA MET A 221 -2.44 4.17 -2.01
C MET A 221 -2.06 3.27 -0.83
N CYS A 222 -2.42 1.98 -0.84
CA CYS A 222 -1.99 1.04 0.21
C CYS A 222 -0.47 0.89 0.25
N ALA A 223 0.20 0.85 -0.91
CA ALA A 223 1.66 0.87 -1.00
C ALA A 223 2.26 2.19 -0.49
N THR A 224 1.69 3.34 -0.87
CA THR A 224 2.09 4.67 -0.39
C THR A 224 1.97 4.79 1.14
N LEU A 225 0.88 4.31 1.74
CA LEU A 225 0.70 4.27 3.20
C LEU A 225 1.74 3.38 3.88
N THR A 226 2.02 2.20 3.31
CA THR A 226 3.06 1.27 3.81
C THR A 226 4.45 1.92 3.76
N ASN A 227 4.76 2.68 2.70
CA ASN A 227 6.02 3.39 2.54
C ASN A 227 6.13 4.63 3.44
N HIS A 228 5.03 5.36 3.64
CA HIS A 228 4.98 6.50 4.54
C HIS A 228 5.19 6.08 6.00
N MET A 229 4.56 5.00 6.45
CA MET A 229 4.74 4.41 7.78
C MET A 229 6.22 4.13 8.12
N GLN A 230 7.00 3.62 7.15
CA GLN A 230 8.42 3.30 7.31
C GLN A 230 9.34 4.52 7.58
N GLN A 231 8.82 5.75 7.48
CA GLN A 231 9.59 6.98 7.74
C GLN A 231 9.57 7.40 9.23
N PHE A 232 8.77 6.72 10.06
CA PHE A 232 8.53 7.05 11.45
C PHE A 232 9.00 5.96 12.41
N THR A 233 9.18 6.37 13.66
CA THR A 233 9.34 5.48 14.80
C THR A 233 8.09 5.64 15.67
N PHE A 234 7.55 4.56 16.20
CA PHE A 234 6.27 4.52 16.91
C PHE A 234 6.46 4.16 18.38
N SER A 235 5.94 4.99 19.27
CA SER A 235 5.58 4.57 20.63
C SER A 235 4.32 3.71 20.59
N GLN A 236 3.99 2.99 21.66
CA GLN A 236 2.74 2.20 21.73
C GLN A 236 1.49 3.06 21.45
N LEU A 237 1.42 4.26 22.02
CA LEU A 237 0.31 5.20 21.78
C LEU A 237 0.30 5.72 20.34
N GLY A 238 1.47 5.96 19.76
CA GLY A 238 1.62 6.33 18.36
C GLY A 238 1.21 5.24 17.37
N ALA A 239 1.51 3.98 17.69
CA ALA A 239 1.06 2.81 16.94
C ALA A 239 -0.47 2.66 17.02
N MET A 240 -1.07 2.92 18.19
CA MET A 240 -2.54 2.94 18.33
C MET A 240 -3.17 4.08 17.51
N ARG A 241 -2.54 5.26 17.50
CA ARG A 241 -2.95 6.39 16.65
C ARG A 241 -2.90 6.04 15.17
N TRP A 242 -1.79 5.44 14.71
CA TRP A 242 -1.63 4.99 13.33
C TRP A 242 -2.67 3.94 12.93
N LYS A 243 -3.00 2.99 13.82
CA LYS A 243 -4.09 2.01 13.59
C LYS A 243 -5.45 2.70 13.45
N GLY A 244 -5.71 3.77 14.19
CA GLY A 244 -6.89 4.64 14.01
C GLY A 244 -6.94 5.31 12.64
N ASP A 245 -5.81 5.88 12.19
CA ASP A 245 -5.68 6.48 10.85
C ASP A 245 -5.88 5.44 9.74
N LEU A 246 -5.25 4.27 9.86
CA LEU A 246 -5.46 3.14 8.96
C LEU A 246 -6.92 2.69 8.91
N SER A 247 -7.61 2.60 10.05
CA SER A 247 -9.05 2.27 10.07
C SER A 247 -9.86 3.25 9.21
N ALA A 248 -9.57 4.55 9.29
CA ALA A 248 -10.24 5.56 8.46
C ALA A 248 -9.87 5.48 6.97
N TYR A 249 -8.59 5.27 6.61
CA TYR A 249 -8.17 5.05 5.22
C TYR A 249 -8.83 3.81 4.61
N THR A 250 -8.79 2.69 5.34
CA THR A 250 -9.35 1.41 4.89
C THR A 250 -10.88 1.48 4.76
N ALA A 251 -11.56 2.21 5.65
CA ALA A 251 -13.00 2.49 5.52
C ALA A 251 -13.31 3.33 4.27
N ALA A 252 -12.51 4.35 3.96
CA ALA A 252 -12.69 5.15 2.74
C ALA A 252 -12.52 4.32 1.45
N LEU A 253 -11.49 3.47 1.39
CA LEU A 253 -11.23 2.56 0.27
C LEU A 253 -12.32 1.48 0.13
N ARG A 254 -12.74 0.85 1.24
CA ARG A 254 -13.85 -0.12 1.27
C ARG A 254 -15.17 0.50 0.83
N GLY A 255 -15.38 1.79 1.10
CA GLY A 255 -16.54 2.57 0.65
C GLY A 255 -16.70 2.65 -0.89
N TRP A 256 -15.68 2.31 -1.67
CA TRP A 256 -15.80 2.21 -3.13
C TRP A 256 -16.47 0.91 -3.60
N GLY A 257 -16.61 -0.11 -2.74
CA GLY A 257 -17.31 -1.37 -3.04
C GLY A 257 -16.54 -2.34 -3.94
N LEU A 258 -15.21 -2.28 -3.96
CA LEU A 258 -14.35 -3.06 -4.85
C LEU A 258 -13.68 -4.22 -4.09
N SER A 259 -14.02 -5.46 -4.42
CA SER A 259 -13.48 -6.65 -3.74
C SER A 259 -11.98 -6.84 -3.97
N GLN A 260 -11.45 -6.40 -5.11
CA GLN A 260 -10.02 -6.49 -5.44
C GLN A 260 -9.14 -5.69 -4.45
N LEU A 261 -9.71 -4.71 -3.73
CA LEU A 261 -9.00 -3.93 -2.73
C LEU A 261 -8.96 -4.60 -1.34
N GLN A 262 -9.72 -5.67 -1.09
CA GLN A 262 -9.77 -6.33 0.23
C GLN A 262 -8.38 -6.82 0.67
N GLY A 263 -7.71 -7.63 -0.13
CA GLY A 263 -6.37 -8.16 0.18
C GLY A 263 -5.31 -7.08 0.43
N PRO A 264 -5.14 -6.06 -0.45
CA PRO A 264 -4.24 -4.94 -0.20
C PRO A 264 -4.55 -4.16 1.10
N VAL A 265 -5.83 -3.96 1.40
CA VAL A 265 -6.32 -3.25 2.60
C VAL A 265 -6.10 -4.07 3.88
N GLU A 266 -6.33 -5.37 3.84
CA GLU A 266 -6.10 -6.31 4.95
C GLU A 266 -4.60 -6.43 5.25
N ARG A 267 -3.77 -6.64 4.23
CA ARG A 267 -2.30 -6.67 4.38
C ARG A 267 -1.75 -5.40 5.03
N LEU A 268 -2.27 -4.22 4.70
CA LEU A 268 -1.87 -2.96 5.33
C LEU A 268 -2.23 -2.93 6.83
N SER A 269 -3.41 -3.43 7.19
CA SER A 269 -3.85 -3.58 8.58
C SER A 269 -2.97 -4.59 9.34
N ASP A 270 -2.70 -5.76 8.76
CA ASP A 270 -1.92 -6.82 9.40
C ASP A 270 -0.48 -6.38 9.67
N ILE A 271 0.15 -5.69 8.71
CA ILE A 271 1.50 -5.11 8.85
C ILE A 271 1.54 -4.13 10.04
N SER A 272 0.49 -3.34 10.24
CA SER A 272 0.41 -2.41 11.38
C SER A 272 0.33 -3.13 12.74
N GLY A 273 -0.13 -4.39 12.76
CA GLY A 273 -0.17 -5.23 13.96
C GLY A 273 1.23 -5.45 14.57
N LEU A 274 2.29 -5.50 13.76
CA LEU A 274 3.68 -5.62 14.23
C LEU A 274 4.11 -4.50 15.17
N LEU A 275 3.49 -3.31 15.05
CA LEU A 275 3.79 -2.14 15.87
C LEU A 275 3.11 -2.15 17.25
N LEU A 276 2.12 -3.03 17.46
CA LEU A 276 1.25 -3.06 18.65
C LEU A 276 1.33 -4.34 19.46
N VAL A 277 1.62 -5.45 18.80
CA VAL A 277 1.63 -6.79 19.39
C VAL A 277 2.81 -6.94 20.35
N ALA A 278 2.60 -7.69 21.44
CA ALA A 278 3.62 -7.91 22.46
C ALA A 278 4.89 -8.55 21.83
N PRO A 279 6.10 -8.22 22.30
CA PRO A 279 7.37 -8.74 21.74
C PRO A 279 7.37 -10.27 21.53
N GLU A 280 6.81 -11.00 22.49
CA GLU A 280 6.76 -12.47 22.58
C GLU A 280 5.87 -13.08 21.50
N GLN A 281 4.88 -12.31 21.04
CA GLN A 281 3.89 -12.72 20.05
C GLN A 281 4.33 -12.42 18.61
N LEU A 282 5.39 -11.61 18.40
CA LEU A 282 5.87 -11.24 17.07
C LEU A 282 6.24 -12.44 16.18
N PRO A 283 6.99 -13.48 16.64
CA PRO A 283 7.32 -14.62 15.79
C PRO A 283 6.07 -15.39 15.33
N SER A 284 5.07 -15.52 16.22
CA SER A 284 3.80 -16.16 15.90
C SER A 284 3.02 -15.36 14.85
N LEU A 285 2.91 -14.03 15.01
CA LEU A 285 2.20 -13.16 14.05
C LEU A 285 2.84 -13.17 12.66
N ILE A 286 4.18 -13.14 12.60
CA ILE A 286 4.96 -13.15 11.36
C ILE A 286 4.75 -14.47 10.60
N ASN A 287 4.84 -15.60 11.30
CA ASN A 287 4.78 -16.93 10.70
C ASN A 287 3.35 -17.39 10.35
N SER A 288 2.34 -17.01 11.16
CA SER A 288 0.96 -17.49 10.99
C SER A 288 0.08 -16.59 10.10
N THR A 289 -0.11 -15.33 10.52
CA THR A 289 -0.98 -14.34 9.88
C THR A 289 -0.32 -13.73 8.65
N LEU A 290 0.87 -13.13 8.84
CA LEU A 290 1.51 -12.34 7.78
C LEU A 290 2.18 -13.20 6.71
N ARG A 291 2.65 -14.40 7.08
CA ARG A 291 3.37 -15.36 6.22
C ARG A 291 4.49 -14.71 5.40
N MET A 292 5.21 -13.78 6.03
CA MET A 292 6.27 -13.00 5.40
C MET A 292 7.65 -13.45 5.88
N ALA A 293 8.67 -13.25 5.06
CA ALA A 293 10.04 -13.60 5.45
C ALA A 293 10.49 -12.77 6.68
N PRO A 294 11.24 -13.33 7.64
CA PRO A 294 11.68 -12.58 8.82
C PRO A 294 12.47 -11.31 8.47
N ARG A 295 13.25 -11.32 7.37
CA ARG A 295 13.95 -10.14 6.82
C ARG A 295 13.02 -9.03 6.33
N GLU A 296 11.80 -9.37 5.91
CA GLU A 296 10.77 -8.41 5.51
C GLU A 296 10.07 -7.84 6.74
N ALA A 297 9.63 -8.70 7.67
CA ALA A 297 9.04 -8.29 8.94
C ALA A 297 9.96 -7.36 9.74
N MET A 298 11.27 -7.64 9.72
CA MET A 298 12.31 -6.81 10.35
C MET A 298 12.28 -5.34 9.90
N LYS A 299 11.83 -5.03 8.68
CA LYS A 299 11.68 -3.63 8.21
C LYS A 299 10.65 -2.85 9.03
N PHE A 300 9.60 -3.53 9.48
CA PHE A 300 8.48 -2.95 10.21
C PHE A 300 8.68 -3.04 11.73
N VAL A 301 9.23 -4.15 12.24
CA VAL A 301 9.54 -4.32 13.67
C VAL A 301 10.58 -3.29 14.14
N LYS A 302 11.53 -2.90 13.28
CA LYS A 302 12.49 -1.79 13.52
C LYS A 302 11.86 -0.41 13.69
N LEU A 303 10.60 -0.22 13.33
CA LEU A 303 9.90 1.06 13.48
C LEU A 303 9.38 1.25 14.91
N ARG A 304 9.42 0.23 15.78
CA ARG A 304 9.01 0.37 17.18
C ARG A 304 10.07 1.12 17.98
N GLU A 305 9.65 1.97 18.91
CA GLU A 305 10.53 2.70 19.82
C GLU A 305 11.29 1.77 20.79
N ASP A 306 10.69 0.64 21.16
CA ASP A 306 11.28 -0.36 22.06
C ASP A 306 12.24 -1.35 21.38
N PHE A 307 12.40 -1.28 20.06
CA PHE A 307 13.11 -2.28 19.24
C PHE A 307 14.50 -2.66 19.76
N SER A 308 15.28 -1.67 20.21
CA SER A 308 16.66 -1.85 20.68
C SER A 308 16.78 -2.15 22.19
N THR A 309 15.72 -1.90 22.96
CA THR A 309 15.71 -2.04 24.43
C THR A 309 15.07 -3.34 24.88
N THR A 310 14.06 -3.81 24.15
CA THR A 310 13.30 -5.02 24.47
C THR A 310 14.14 -6.28 24.28
N LYS A 311 14.15 -7.12 25.31
CA LYS A 311 14.79 -8.45 25.31
C LYS A 311 13.82 -9.49 25.82
N ILE A 312 13.76 -10.63 25.12
CA ILE A 312 12.97 -11.81 25.49
C ILE A 312 13.96 -12.94 25.75
N ASP A 313 13.91 -13.56 26.93
CA ASP A 313 14.86 -14.60 27.36
C ASP A 313 16.33 -14.22 27.17
N GLY A 314 16.64 -12.93 27.42
CA GLY A 314 17.97 -12.34 27.23
C GLY A 314 18.37 -11.99 25.79
N LYS A 315 17.61 -12.46 24.79
CA LYS A 315 17.83 -12.17 23.35
C LYS A 315 17.11 -10.88 22.93
N SER A 316 17.74 -10.09 22.08
CA SER A 316 17.11 -8.95 21.42
C SER A 316 16.09 -9.37 20.35
N LEU A 317 15.15 -8.48 20.04
CA LEU A 317 14.22 -8.66 18.90
C LEU A 317 14.94 -8.90 17.57
N GLN A 318 16.15 -8.34 17.40
CA GLN A 318 16.97 -8.59 16.22
C GLN A 318 17.48 -10.04 16.17
N GLU A 319 17.89 -10.63 17.29
CA GLU A 319 18.36 -12.01 17.34
C GLU A 319 17.21 -13.00 17.12
N ILE A 320 16.09 -12.79 17.81
CA ILE A 320 14.90 -13.66 17.74
C ILE A 320 14.41 -13.81 16.30
N LEU A 321 14.37 -12.73 15.52
CA LEU A 321 13.91 -12.73 14.13
C LEU A 321 15.00 -13.10 13.10
N ASN A 322 16.28 -13.20 13.50
CA ASN A 322 17.37 -13.63 12.62
C ASN A 322 17.75 -15.11 12.81
N ILE A 323 17.44 -15.73 13.96
CA ILE A 323 17.86 -17.11 14.26
C ILE A 323 17.18 -18.15 13.34
N ASP A 324 15.97 -17.88 12.84
CA ASP A 324 15.20 -18.83 12.03
C ASP A 324 15.57 -18.89 10.54
N SER A 325 16.63 -18.20 10.08
CA SER A 325 17.17 -18.47 8.72
C SER A 325 17.86 -19.84 8.58
N GLY A 326 17.84 -20.67 9.63
CA GLY A 326 18.29 -22.07 9.59
C GLY A 326 17.47 -22.99 8.68
N PHE A 327 16.30 -22.56 8.17
CA PHE A 327 15.47 -23.38 7.28
C PHE A 327 16.16 -23.73 5.95
N ASP A 328 17.07 -22.88 5.45
CA ASP A 328 17.88 -23.17 4.25
C ASP A 328 18.93 -24.28 4.48
N SER A 329 19.21 -24.66 5.74
CA SER A 329 20.21 -25.68 6.08
C SER A 329 19.69 -27.12 5.90
N PHE A 330 18.38 -27.33 5.79
CA PHE A 330 17.79 -28.68 5.70
C PHE A 330 17.77 -29.28 4.27
N MET A 331 17.97 -28.47 3.22
CA MET A 331 18.17 -28.98 1.84
C MET A 331 19.62 -29.41 1.55
N SER A 332 20.54 -29.30 2.52
CA SER A 332 21.94 -29.70 2.37
C SER A 332 22.28 -31.08 2.96
N MET A 333 21.27 -31.92 3.25
CA MET A 333 21.50 -33.37 3.40
C MET A 333 21.43 -34.03 2.02
N GLY A 334 22.55 -34.60 1.60
CA GLY A 334 22.76 -35.01 0.21
C GLY A 334 21.79 -36.08 -0.29
N ILE A 335 21.33 -35.90 -1.53
CA ILE A 335 20.91 -37.01 -2.37
C ILE A 335 22.18 -37.87 -2.60
N PRO A 336 22.18 -39.17 -2.24
CA PRO A 336 23.32 -40.02 -2.51
C PRO A 336 23.51 -40.19 -4.02
N ASP A 337 24.76 -40.01 -4.46
CA ASP A 337 25.18 -40.10 -5.86
C ASP A 337 25.00 -41.53 -6.39
N THR A 338 23.84 -41.80 -7.00
CA THR A 338 23.58 -43.05 -7.72
C THR A 338 24.29 -43.01 -9.06
N GLY A 339 25.57 -43.39 -9.06
CA GLY A 339 26.43 -43.40 -10.24
C GLY A 339 25.80 -44.16 -11.42
N VAL A 340 25.47 -43.43 -12.48
CA VAL A 340 25.09 -44.00 -13.78
C VAL A 340 26.29 -43.97 -14.71
N THR A 341 26.84 -45.15 -14.97
CA THR A 341 27.94 -45.39 -15.90
C THR A 341 27.56 -45.02 -17.34
N GLN A 342 28.13 -43.93 -17.87
CA GLN A 342 28.06 -43.65 -19.31
C GLN A 342 28.96 -44.62 -20.09
N GLY A 343 28.34 -45.62 -20.73
CA GLY A 343 29.01 -46.48 -21.71
C GLY A 343 29.30 -45.72 -23.00
N ASN A 344 30.57 -45.43 -23.27
CA ASN A 344 31.01 -44.77 -24.50
C ASN A 344 31.10 -45.77 -25.66
N GLY A 345 30.01 -45.93 -26.43
CA GLY A 345 29.90 -46.84 -27.55
C GLY A 345 29.99 -46.15 -28.91
N GLY A 346 31.16 -46.14 -29.54
CA GLY A 346 31.37 -45.54 -30.87
C GLY A 346 31.02 -46.47 -32.04
N ARG A 347 30.48 -45.91 -33.13
CA ARG A 347 30.41 -46.38 -34.54
C ARG A 347 29.59 -45.34 -35.34
N ARG A 348 29.82 -45.05 -36.62
CA ARG A 348 30.89 -45.45 -37.56
C ARG A 348 31.00 -44.37 -38.66
N ARG A 349 32.03 -44.48 -39.50
CA ARG A 349 32.14 -43.77 -40.79
C ARG A 349 31.04 -44.18 -41.75
#